data_AF-A0A200JEJ8-F1
#
_entry.id   AF-A0A200JEJ8-F1
#
_cell.length_a   1.000
_cell.length_b   1.000
_cell.length_c   1.000
_cell.angle_alpha   90.00
_cell.angle_beta   90.00
_cell.angle_gamma   90.00
#
_symmetry.space_group_name_H-M   'P 1'
#
loop_
_entity.id
_entity.type
_entity.pdbx_description
1 polymer ?
#
loop_
_entity_poly.entity_id
_entity_poly.type
_entity_poly.pdbx_seq_one_letter_code
_entity_poly.pdbx_strand_id
1 'polypeptide(L)'
;MLRNLSIKKLSIITILLYLLVFFSPYVFIPFSSDLVIIGTTVSYILGAAVMIWLYFKNRKTAVTITENEAKLTSPVFTLLLGISGIFLAMIIQTIVFSIEMAITGEQPSSQNTQNIIAIILANPLFILATTIGGPIMEEFVFRRSMIGLTESYTGFWIAAGISSALFSVVHQDGHFFVYFFMGFFFAILYKMTGKIWTSILAHCGMNTLVVIAQLILHYANIELPK
;
A
#
# COMPACT_ATOMS: atom_id res chain seq x y z
N MET A 1 21.54 -21.95 12.75
CA MET A 1 21.68 -20.56 12.27
C MET A 1 20.87 -20.41 10.98
N LEU A 2 19.77 -19.65 10.98
CA LEU A 2 18.92 -19.51 9.78
C LEU A 2 19.70 -18.79 8.67
N ARG A 3 19.89 -19.47 7.52
CA ARG A 3 20.63 -18.94 6.36
C ARG A 3 19.93 -17.70 5.81
N ASN A 4 20.68 -16.64 5.53
CA ASN A 4 20.16 -15.44 4.88
C ASN A 4 19.60 -15.78 3.48
N LEU A 5 18.50 -15.12 3.11
CA LEU A 5 17.77 -15.35 1.87
C LEU A 5 18.31 -14.48 0.72
N SER A 6 18.23 -15.00 -0.50
CA SER A 6 18.37 -14.21 -1.73
C SER A 6 17.10 -13.39 -1.99
N ILE A 7 17.20 -12.37 -2.86
CA ILE A 7 16.05 -11.54 -3.22
C ILE A 7 14.89 -12.37 -3.77
N LYS A 8 15.14 -13.34 -4.67
CA LYS A 8 14.11 -14.22 -5.22
C LYS A 8 13.36 -15.01 -4.13
N LYS A 9 14.09 -15.62 -3.20
CA LYS A 9 13.47 -16.41 -2.10
C LYS A 9 12.68 -15.52 -1.15
N LEU A 10 13.24 -14.36 -0.80
CA LEU A 10 12.55 -13.41 0.07
C LEU A 10 11.28 -12.88 -0.58
N SER A 11 11.32 -12.50 -1.87
CA SER A 11 10.15 -12.02 -2.60
C SER A 11 9.01 -13.04 -2.62
N ILE A 12 9.30 -14.32 -2.88
CA ILE A 12 8.30 -15.39 -2.86
C ILE A 12 7.68 -15.52 -1.46
N ILE A 13 8.50 -15.53 -0.40
CA ILE A 13 8.01 -15.60 0.99
C ILE A 13 7.12 -14.40 1.32
N THR A 14 7.53 -13.18 0.96
CA THR A 14 6.75 -11.96 1.20
C THR A 14 5.40 -12.00 0.48
N ILE A 15 5.36 -12.45 -0.77
CA ILE A 15 4.12 -12.58 -1.54
C ILE A 15 3.19 -13.63 -0.91
N LEU A 16 3.71 -14.80 -0.54
CA LEU A 16 2.91 -15.85 0.11
C LEU A 16 2.38 -15.39 1.47
N LEU A 17 3.20 -14.69 2.26
CA LEU A 17 2.77 -14.10 3.53
C LEU A 17 1.68 -13.05 3.31
N TYR A 18 1.81 -12.20 2.30
CA TYR A 18 0.77 -11.24 1.95
C TYR A 18 -0.54 -11.92 1.60
N LEU A 19 -0.52 -12.94 0.74
CA LEU A 19 -1.74 -13.69 0.38
C LEU A 19 -2.36 -14.34 1.61
N LEU A 20 -1.56 -14.95 2.49
CA LEU A 20 -2.04 -15.53 3.74
C LEU A 20 -2.75 -14.49 4.62
N VAL A 21 -2.17 -13.30 4.76
CA VAL A 21 -2.74 -12.21 5.58
C VAL A 21 -3.96 -11.58 4.89
N PHE A 22 -3.92 -11.39 3.57
CA PHE A 22 -5.01 -10.85 2.76
C PHE A 22 -6.28 -11.71 2.86
N PHE A 23 -6.13 -13.04 2.87
CA PHE A 23 -7.25 -13.97 3.05
C PHE A 23 -7.58 -14.28 4.52
N SER A 24 -6.89 -13.67 5.50
CA SER A 24 -7.19 -13.87 6.93
C SER A 24 -8.62 -13.50 7.36
N PRO A 25 -9.33 -12.50 6.77
CA PRO A 25 -10.70 -12.21 7.16
C PRO A 25 -11.64 -13.43 7.07
N TYR A 26 -11.43 -14.30 6.09
CA TYR A 26 -12.24 -15.51 5.87
C TYR A 26 -12.14 -16.52 7.01
N VAL A 27 -11.03 -16.51 7.77
CA VAL A 27 -10.87 -17.35 8.96
C VAL A 27 -11.80 -16.91 10.07
N PHE A 28 -12.11 -15.62 10.16
CA PHE A 28 -12.87 -15.04 11.26
C PHE A 28 -14.39 -14.98 11.02
N ILE A 29 -14.83 -15.11 9.75
CA ILE A 29 -16.25 -15.07 9.34
C ILE A 29 -17.15 -15.98 10.19
N PRO A 30 -16.77 -17.24 10.51
CA PRO A 30 -17.65 -18.14 11.25
C PRO A 30 -17.90 -17.73 12.72
N PHE A 31 -17.17 -16.77 13.27
CA PHE A 31 -17.23 -16.44 14.70
C PHE A 31 -18.12 -15.22 15.00
N SER A 32 -17.73 -14.03 14.52
CA SER A 32 -18.53 -12.79 14.66
C SER A 32 -17.97 -11.66 13.78
N SER A 33 -18.79 -10.65 13.48
CA SER A 33 -18.36 -9.44 12.76
C SER A 33 -17.23 -8.70 13.49
N ASP A 34 -17.30 -8.61 14.83
CA ASP A 34 -16.27 -7.96 15.63
C ASP A 34 -14.93 -8.71 15.56
N LEU A 35 -14.98 -10.05 15.60
CA LEU A 35 -13.79 -10.88 15.44
C LEU A 35 -13.22 -10.81 14.02
N VAL A 36 -14.05 -10.63 13.00
CA VAL A 36 -13.55 -10.33 11.64
C VAL A 36 -12.74 -9.05 11.64
N ILE A 37 -13.24 -7.97 12.22
CA ILE A 37 -12.55 -6.68 12.20
C ILE A 37 -11.27 -6.72 13.05
N ILE A 38 -11.36 -7.21 14.29
CA ILE A 38 -10.22 -7.29 15.21
C ILE A 38 -9.18 -8.27 14.69
N GLY A 39 -9.60 -9.46 14.26
CA GLY A 39 -8.74 -10.50 13.72
C GLY A 39 -8.01 -10.06 12.46
N THR A 40 -8.70 -9.36 11.55
CA THR A 40 -8.09 -8.77 10.35
C THR A 40 -7.06 -7.70 10.73
N THR A 41 -7.42 -6.80 11.65
CA THR A 41 -6.52 -5.73 12.11
C THR A 41 -5.23 -6.28 12.69
N VAL A 42 -5.35 -7.26 13.60
CA VAL A 42 -4.19 -7.92 14.21
C VAL A 42 -3.36 -8.65 13.15
N SER A 43 -4.01 -9.37 12.23
CA SER A 43 -3.32 -10.11 11.16
C SER A 43 -2.52 -9.18 10.24
N TYR A 44 -3.10 -8.03 9.87
CA TYR A 44 -2.44 -7.03 9.00
C TYR A 44 -1.24 -6.38 9.69
N ILE A 45 -1.36 -6.02 10.97
CA ILE A 45 -0.26 -5.44 11.74
C ILE A 45 0.86 -6.45 11.96
N LEU A 46 0.52 -7.70 12.31
CA LEU A 46 1.52 -8.77 12.44
C LEU A 46 2.18 -9.09 11.10
N GLY A 47 1.43 -9.13 10.01
CA GLY A 47 1.95 -9.32 8.65
C GLY A 47 2.98 -8.26 8.29
N ALA A 48 2.63 -6.98 8.49
CA ALA A 48 3.53 -5.85 8.29
C ALA A 48 4.80 -5.97 9.17
N ALA A 49 4.65 -6.27 10.47
CA ALA A 49 5.77 -6.43 11.39
C ALA A 49 6.72 -7.58 10.97
N VAL A 50 6.18 -8.72 10.53
CA VAL A 50 6.96 -9.85 10.03
C VAL A 50 7.69 -9.47 8.74
N MET A 51 7.05 -8.75 7.81
CA MET A 51 7.71 -8.29 6.58
C MET A 51 8.85 -7.29 6.88
N ILE A 52 8.65 -6.37 7.82
CA ILE A 52 9.70 -5.46 8.30
C ILE A 52 10.87 -6.24 8.90
N TRP A 53 10.59 -7.24 9.76
CA TRP A 53 11.61 -8.10 10.35
C TRP A 53 12.38 -8.88 9.28
N LEU A 54 11.67 -9.49 8.32
CA LEU A 54 12.26 -10.22 7.19
C LEU A 54 13.15 -9.30 6.35
N TYR A 55 12.72 -8.07 6.09
CA TYR A 55 13.51 -7.06 5.39
C TYR A 55 14.81 -6.77 6.13
N PHE A 56 14.76 -6.39 7.42
CA PHE A 56 15.96 -6.03 8.17
C PHE A 56 16.93 -7.20 8.33
N LYS A 57 16.41 -8.42 8.50
CA LYS A 57 17.20 -9.64 8.59
C LYS A 57 17.98 -9.92 7.30
N ASN A 58 17.40 -9.62 6.14
CA ASN A 58 17.96 -9.99 4.84
C ASN A 58 18.45 -8.78 4.00
N ARG A 59 18.45 -7.56 4.54
CA ARG A 59 18.79 -6.32 3.80
C ARG A 59 20.17 -6.29 3.16
N LYS A 60 21.10 -7.13 3.62
CA LYS A 60 22.46 -7.25 3.05
C LYS A 60 22.55 -8.29 1.93
N THR A 61 21.64 -9.25 1.86
CA THR A 61 21.72 -10.41 0.95
C THR A 61 20.62 -10.43 -0.10
N ALA A 62 19.49 -9.80 0.19
CA ALA A 62 18.34 -9.72 -0.69
C ALA A 62 18.19 -8.29 -1.20
N VAL A 63 19.18 -7.79 -1.96
CA VAL A 63 19.16 -6.42 -2.52
C VAL A 63 18.62 -6.45 -3.95
N THR A 64 17.71 -5.54 -4.29
CA THR A 64 17.17 -5.36 -5.64
C THR A 64 18.17 -4.59 -6.53
N ILE A 65 18.04 -4.69 -7.86
CA ILE A 65 18.78 -3.86 -8.81
C ILE A 65 18.42 -2.38 -8.55
N THR A 66 17.12 -2.10 -8.38
CA THR A 66 16.63 -0.77 -8.01
C THR A 66 17.28 -0.20 -6.73
N GLU A 67 17.48 -1.01 -5.70
CA GLU A 67 18.17 -0.60 -4.47
C GLU A 67 19.64 -0.27 -4.70
N ASN A 68 20.32 -1.02 -5.58
CA ASN A 68 21.74 -0.83 -5.89
C ASN A 68 22.01 0.40 -6.78
N GLU A 69 21.09 0.73 -7.69
CA GLU A 69 21.27 1.82 -8.66
C GLU A 69 20.79 3.19 -8.15
N ALA A 70 20.19 3.23 -6.95
CA ALA A 70 19.62 4.44 -6.39
C ALA A 70 20.67 5.51 -6.06
N LYS A 71 20.36 6.77 -6.39
CA LYS A 71 21.28 7.90 -6.21
C LYS A 71 20.93 8.76 -4.99
N LEU A 72 19.65 8.86 -4.61
CA LEU A 72 19.19 9.74 -3.53
C LEU A 72 19.01 8.96 -2.20
N THR A 73 20.07 8.31 -1.74
CA THR A 73 19.99 7.37 -0.60
C THR A 73 20.05 8.01 0.79
N SER A 74 20.21 9.33 0.87
CA SER A 74 20.28 10.06 2.15
C SER A 74 18.96 9.92 2.93
N PRO A 75 19.01 9.73 4.26
CA PRO A 75 17.82 9.73 5.11
C PRO A 75 16.99 11.02 4.98
N VAL A 76 17.63 12.17 4.76
CA VAL A 76 16.94 13.45 4.58
C VAL A 76 16.11 13.44 3.28
N PHE A 77 16.69 12.99 2.17
CA PHE A 77 15.96 12.86 0.90
C PHE A 77 14.85 11.81 0.98
N THR A 78 15.09 10.70 1.68
CA THR A 78 14.06 9.68 1.96
C THR A 78 12.86 10.30 2.68
N LEU A 79 13.09 11.10 3.71
CA LEU A 79 12.03 11.78 4.46
C LEU A 79 11.33 12.85 3.62
N LEU A 80 12.08 13.74 2.97
CA LEU A 80 11.52 14.84 2.18
C LEU A 80 10.67 14.32 1.01
N LEU A 81 11.16 13.32 0.27
CA LEU A 81 10.40 12.71 -0.83
C LEU A 81 9.21 11.89 -0.33
N GLY A 82 9.31 11.25 0.84
CA GLY A 82 8.17 10.56 1.43
C GLY A 82 7.07 11.52 1.86
N ILE A 83 7.41 12.63 2.53
CA ILE A 83 6.44 13.65 2.97
C ILE A 83 5.83 14.37 1.76
N SER A 84 6.65 14.85 0.82
CA SER A 84 6.11 15.48 -0.40
C SER A 84 5.31 14.49 -1.24
N GLY A 85 5.70 13.21 -1.21
CA GLY A 85 5.00 12.09 -1.81
C GLY A 85 3.56 11.95 -1.33
N ILE A 86 3.26 12.25 -0.07
CA ILE A 86 1.88 12.24 0.45
C ILE A 86 0.98 13.18 -0.36
N PHE A 87 1.40 14.43 -0.52
CA PHE A 87 0.61 15.46 -1.22
C PHE A 87 0.57 15.23 -2.73
N LEU A 88 1.69 14.82 -3.32
CA LEU A 88 1.75 14.47 -4.74
C LEU A 88 0.85 13.28 -5.08
N ALA A 89 0.81 12.28 -4.21
CA ALA A 89 -0.08 11.13 -4.31
C ALA A 89 -1.56 11.57 -4.30
N MET A 90 -1.95 12.49 -3.41
CA MET A 90 -3.31 13.04 -3.40
C MET A 90 -3.66 13.83 -4.68
N ILE A 91 -2.70 14.60 -5.19
CA ILE A 91 -2.87 15.35 -6.45
C ILE A 91 -3.06 14.38 -7.62
N ILE A 92 -2.22 13.34 -7.72
CA ILE A 92 -2.33 12.31 -8.75
C ILE A 92 -3.69 11.63 -8.67
N GLN A 93 -4.11 11.18 -7.48
CA GLN A 93 -5.43 10.57 -7.29
C GLN A 93 -6.55 11.50 -7.78
N THR A 94 -6.51 12.79 -7.40
CA THR A 94 -7.54 13.77 -7.79
C THR A 94 -7.58 13.98 -9.32
N ILE A 95 -6.41 14.12 -9.95
CA ILE A 95 -6.31 14.31 -11.39
C ILE A 95 -6.83 13.07 -12.13
N VAL A 96 -6.41 11.87 -11.72
CA VAL A 96 -6.81 10.64 -12.41
C VAL A 96 -8.30 10.38 -12.25
N PHE A 97 -8.88 10.58 -11.05
CA PHE A 97 -10.33 10.51 -10.86
C PHE A 97 -11.08 11.51 -11.76
N SER A 98 -10.58 12.74 -11.88
CA SER A 98 -11.21 13.75 -12.75
C SER A 98 -11.18 13.35 -14.22
N ILE A 99 -10.09 12.73 -14.66
CA ILE A 99 -9.96 12.19 -16.02
C ILE A 99 -10.92 11.01 -16.22
N GLU A 100 -10.98 10.06 -15.28
CA GLU A 100 -11.91 8.93 -15.35
C GLU A 100 -13.37 9.41 -15.41
N MET A 101 -13.76 10.37 -14.57
CA MET A 101 -15.09 10.99 -14.60
C MET A 101 -15.38 11.65 -15.94
N ALA A 102 -14.42 12.39 -16.51
CA ALA A 102 -14.61 13.06 -17.80
C ALA A 102 -14.78 12.06 -18.96
N ILE A 103 -14.18 10.87 -18.88
CA ILE A 103 -14.25 9.83 -19.92
C ILE A 103 -15.49 8.95 -19.76
N THR A 104 -15.83 8.58 -18.52
CA THR A 104 -16.84 7.57 -18.21
C THR A 104 -18.17 8.13 -17.76
N GLY A 105 -18.18 9.37 -17.22
CA GLY A 105 -19.34 9.96 -16.55
C GLY A 105 -19.56 9.44 -15.12
N GLU A 106 -18.75 8.49 -14.65
CA GLU A 106 -18.85 7.94 -13.30
C GLU A 106 -18.36 8.92 -12.25
N GLN A 107 -19.03 8.94 -11.10
CA GLN A 107 -18.64 9.82 -10.01
C GLN A 107 -17.28 9.42 -9.45
N PRO A 108 -16.42 10.38 -9.05
CA PRO A 108 -15.09 10.12 -8.53
C PRO A 108 -15.16 9.63 -7.07
N SER A 109 -15.71 8.44 -6.87
CA SER A 109 -15.94 7.86 -5.55
C SER A 109 -15.46 6.41 -5.47
N SER A 110 -14.54 6.13 -4.56
CA SER A 110 -14.02 4.78 -4.31
C SER A 110 -14.97 3.99 -3.39
N GLN A 111 -15.52 2.88 -3.88
CA GLN A 111 -16.34 1.96 -3.07
C GLN A 111 -15.50 1.34 -1.95
N ASN A 112 -14.23 1.02 -2.22
CA ASN A 112 -13.26 0.55 -1.25
C ASN A 112 -13.09 1.55 -0.11
N THR A 113 -12.95 2.85 -0.41
CA THR A 113 -12.85 3.89 0.61
C THR A 113 -14.13 3.96 1.45
N GLN A 114 -15.30 3.93 0.83
CA GLN A 114 -16.58 3.93 1.54
C GLN A 114 -16.72 2.72 2.48
N ASN A 115 -16.36 1.52 2.01
CA ASN A 115 -16.38 0.29 2.80
C ASN A 115 -15.41 0.40 3.99
N ILE A 116 -14.20 0.89 3.78
CA ILE A 116 -13.22 1.12 4.85
C ILE A 116 -13.78 2.06 5.91
N ILE A 117 -14.39 3.18 5.51
CA ILE A 117 -14.96 4.14 6.45
C ILE A 117 -16.13 3.54 7.24
N ALA A 118 -17.02 2.79 6.59
CA ALA A 118 -18.10 2.09 7.28
C ALA A 118 -17.58 1.12 8.36
N ILE A 119 -16.51 0.37 8.06
CA ILE A 119 -15.89 -0.55 9.03
C ILE A 119 -15.19 0.22 10.16
N ILE A 120 -14.51 1.33 9.86
CA ILE A 120 -13.88 2.18 10.89
C ILE A 120 -14.92 2.78 11.83
N LEU A 121 -16.08 3.21 11.32
CA LEU A 121 -17.17 3.71 12.15
C LEU A 121 -17.76 2.61 13.06
N ALA A 122 -17.79 1.36 12.58
CA ALA A 122 -18.19 0.22 13.41
C ALA A 122 -17.12 -0.16 14.46
N ASN A 123 -15.83 -0.09 14.09
CA ASN A 123 -14.72 -0.35 14.99
C ASN A 123 -13.48 0.49 14.60
N PRO A 124 -13.16 1.55 15.38
CA PRO A 124 -12.06 2.46 15.06
C PRO A 124 -10.68 1.81 14.95
N LEU A 125 -10.46 0.62 15.54
CA LEU A 125 -9.17 -0.08 15.44
C LEU A 125 -8.81 -0.45 14.00
N PHE A 126 -9.82 -0.61 13.13
CA PHE A 126 -9.60 -0.95 11.73
C PHE A 126 -8.80 0.10 10.96
N ILE A 127 -8.71 1.34 11.47
CA ILE A 127 -7.83 2.37 10.91
C ILE A 127 -6.37 1.89 10.81
N LEU A 128 -5.90 1.13 11.81
CA LEU A 128 -4.53 0.61 11.82
C LEU A 128 -4.30 -0.41 10.70
N ALA A 129 -5.32 -1.20 10.37
CA ALA A 129 -5.25 -2.17 9.28
C ALA A 129 -5.11 -1.46 7.92
N THR A 130 -5.87 -0.40 7.70
CA THR A 130 -6.00 0.25 6.38
C THR A 130 -5.01 1.39 6.12
N THR A 131 -4.53 2.06 7.16
CA THR A 131 -3.57 3.17 7.01
C THR A 131 -2.12 2.79 7.30
N ILE A 132 -1.88 1.66 7.99
CA ILE A 132 -0.55 1.21 8.37
C ILE A 132 -0.27 -0.21 7.86
N GLY A 133 -1.01 -1.21 8.35
CA GLY A 133 -0.73 -2.63 8.08
C GLY A 133 -0.75 -2.97 6.59
N GLY A 134 -1.89 -2.70 5.94
CA GLY A 134 -2.10 -2.93 4.51
C GLY A 134 -1.06 -2.22 3.64
N PRO A 135 -0.95 -0.88 3.72
CA PRO A 135 0.00 -0.12 2.90
C PRO A 135 1.46 -0.56 3.07
N ILE A 136 1.91 -0.88 4.29
CA ILE A 136 3.27 -1.40 4.50
C ILE A 136 3.47 -2.73 3.75
N MET A 137 2.52 -3.67 3.91
CA MET A 137 2.63 -4.97 3.25
C MET A 137 2.59 -4.83 1.72
N GLU A 138 1.70 -3.99 1.21
CA GLU A 138 1.59 -3.71 -0.22
C GLU A 138 2.89 -3.13 -0.80
N GLU A 139 3.54 -2.20 -0.10
CA GLU A 139 4.82 -1.66 -0.58
C GLU A 139 5.91 -2.74 -0.62
N PHE A 140 5.99 -3.61 0.38
CA PHE A 140 6.92 -4.76 0.37
C PHE A 140 6.61 -5.76 -0.76
N VAL A 141 5.35 -5.99 -1.08
CA VAL A 141 4.92 -6.91 -2.14
C VAL A 141 5.16 -6.27 -3.50
N PHE A 142 4.51 -5.15 -3.78
CA PHE A 142 4.46 -4.57 -5.11
C PHE A 142 5.74 -3.80 -5.45
N ARG A 143 6.27 -2.95 -4.58
CA ARG A 143 7.45 -2.14 -4.96
C ARG A 143 8.75 -2.89 -4.79
N ARG A 144 8.84 -3.75 -3.79
CA ARG A 144 10.07 -4.49 -3.53
C ARG A 144 10.07 -5.89 -4.13
N SER A 145 9.10 -6.72 -3.78
CA SER A 145 9.14 -8.15 -4.14
C SER A 145 8.84 -8.39 -5.62
N MET A 146 7.77 -7.80 -6.15
CA MET A 146 7.37 -7.94 -7.56
C MET A 146 8.40 -7.31 -8.48
N ILE A 147 8.79 -6.05 -8.23
CA ILE A 147 9.84 -5.39 -9.03
C ILE A 147 11.16 -6.18 -8.94
N GLY A 148 11.59 -6.60 -7.75
CA GLY A 148 12.81 -7.39 -7.57
C GLY A 148 12.80 -8.76 -8.22
N LEU A 149 11.63 -9.34 -8.51
CA LEU A 149 11.49 -10.59 -9.26
C LEU A 149 11.55 -10.38 -10.77
N THR A 150 11.09 -9.24 -11.27
CA THR A 150 10.90 -9.01 -12.72
C THR A 150 11.96 -8.09 -13.34
N GLU A 151 12.54 -7.16 -12.57
CA GLU A 151 13.45 -6.12 -13.08
C GLU A 151 14.71 -6.68 -13.76
N SER A 152 15.19 -7.86 -13.35
CA SER A 152 16.34 -8.51 -13.98
C SER A 152 16.08 -9.00 -15.40
N TYR A 153 14.81 -9.15 -15.79
CA TYR A 153 14.41 -9.62 -17.11
C TYR A 153 13.88 -8.50 -18.00
N THR A 154 13.26 -7.47 -17.40
CA THR A 154 12.52 -6.44 -18.14
C THR A 154 13.06 -5.02 -17.95
N GLY A 155 13.98 -4.81 -17.01
CA GLY A 155 14.33 -3.49 -16.50
C GLY A 155 13.24 -2.88 -15.62
N PHE A 156 13.57 -1.78 -14.95
CA PHE A 156 12.71 -1.15 -13.94
C PHE A 156 11.34 -0.71 -14.50
N TRP A 157 11.29 -0.02 -15.65
CA TRP A 157 10.07 0.66 -16.09
C TRP A 157 8.94 -0.34 -16.41
N ILE A 158 9.28 -1.44 -17.08
CA ILE A 158 8.33 -2.51 -17.38
C ILE A 158 7.95 -3.25 -16.08
N ALA A 159 8.93 -3.54 -15.21
CA ALA A 159 8.67 -4.17 -13.90
C ALA A 159 7.71 -3.33 -13.02
N ALA A 160 7.91 -2.02 -12.97
CA ALA A 160 7.05 -1.08 -12.27
C ALA A 160 5.63 -1.05 -12.89
N GLY A 161 5.53 -1.06 -14.22
CA GLY A 161 4.24 -1.14 -14.92
C GLY A 161 3.47 -2.42 -14.59
N ILE A 162 4.12 -3.59 -14.67
CA ILE A 162 3.52 -4.88 -14.32
C ILE A 162 3.08 -4.90 -12.85
N SER A 163 3.95 -4.46 -11.95
CA SER A 163 3.64 -4.40 -10.51
C SER A 163 2.47 -3.46 -10.22
N SER A 164 2.39 -2.31 -10.90
CA SER A 164 1.31 -1.33 -10.71
C SER A 164 -0.02 -1.81 -11.27
N ALA A 165 0.00 -2.55 -12.39
CA ALA A 165 -1.20 -3.19 -12.92
C ALA A 165 -1.74 -4.26 -11.95
N LEU A 166 -0.86 -5.09 -11.37
CA LEU A 166 -1.26 -6.07 -10.37
C LEU A 166 -1.77 -5.41 -9.09
N PHE A 167 -1.12 -4.34 -8.63
CA PHE A 167 -1.59 -3.52 -7.51
C PHE A 167 -3.01 -2.99 -7.78
N SER A 168 -3.27 -2.49 -8.99
CA SER A 168 -4.60 -2.03 -9.37
C SER A 168 -5.65 -3.13 -9.36
N VAL A 169 -5.33 -4.30 -9.93
CA VAL A 169 -6.24 -5.44 -9.97
C VAL A 169 -6.64 -5.90 -8.57
N VAL A 170 -5.73 -5.95 -7.59
CA VAL A 170 -6.09 -6.46 -6.24
C VAL A 170 -7.03 -5.53 -5.47
N HIS A 171 -7.16 -4.26 -5.86
CA HIS A 171 -8.06 -3.31 -5.19
C HIS A 171 -9.54 -3.51 -5.56
N GLN A 172 -9.84 -4.13 -6.70
CA GLN A 172 -11.21 -4.53 -7.11
C GLN A 172 -12.28 -3.41 -6.95
N ASP A 173 -11.88 -2.16 -7.19
CA ASP A 173 -12.70 -0.96 -6.90
C ASP A 173 -13.21 -0.25 -8.17
N GLY A 174 -13.10 -0.89 -9.34
CA GLY A 174 -13.52 -0.30 -10.63
C GLY A 174 -12.61 0.81 -11.19
N HIS A 175 -11.78 1.44 -10.36
CA HIS A 175 -10.91 2.55 -10.74
C HIS A 175 -9.49 2.12 -11.15
N PHE A 176 -9.38 1.35 -12.24
CA PHE A 176 -8.11 0.74 -12.63
C PHE A 176 -6.98 1.77 -12.79
N PHE A 177 -7.24 2.92 -13.43
CA PHE A 177 -6.18 3.88 -13.72
C PHE A 177 -5.73 4.60 -12.46
N VAL A 178 -6.64 4.91 -11.54
CA VAL A 178 -6.28 5.51 -10.24
C VAL A 178 -5.25 4.64 -9.54
N TYR A 179 -5.58 3.37 -9.28
CA TYR A 179 -4.64 2.50 -8.58
C TYR A 179 -3.36 2.21 -9.39
N PHE A 180 -3.45 2.13 -10.72
CA PHE A 180 -2.27 1.95 -11.57
C PHE A 180 -1.29 3.11 -11.44
N PHE A 181 -1.76 4.35 -11.63
CA PHE A 181 -0.89 5.53 -11.57
C PHE A 181 -0.37 5.81 -10.16
N MET A 182 -1.18 5.51 -9.13
CA MET A 182 -0.73 5.55 -7.73
C MET A 182 0.38 4.53 -7.46
N GLY A 183 0.17 3.28 -7.87
CA GLY A 183 1.18 2.23 -7.73
C GLY A 183 2.47 2.55 -8.48
N PHE A 184 2.35 3.16 -9.66
CA PHE A 184 3.49 3.56 -10.47
C PHE A 184 4.25 4.73 -9.85
N PHE A 185 3.53 5.71 -9.28
CA PHE A 185 4.13 6.82 -8.54
C PHE A 185 4.93 6.33 -7.33
N PHE A 186 4.38 5.42 -6.53
CA PHE A 186 5.10 4.83 -5.40
C PHE A 186 6.33 4.02 -5.85
N ALA A 187 6.27 3.34 -7.00
CA ALA A 187 7.44 2.68 -7.59
C ALA A 187 8.54 3.69 -7.96
N ILE A 188 8.18 4.88 -8.48
CA ILE A 188 9.13 5.95 -8.78
C ILE A 188 9.80 6.47 -7.50
N LEU A 189 9.04 6.72 -6.42
CA LEU A 189 9.61 7.12 -5.13
C LEU A 189 10.62 6.09 -4.59
N TYR A 190 10.28 4.80 -4.72
CA TYR A 190 11.18 3.72 -4.38
C TYR A 190 12.45 3.74 -5.23
N LYS A 191 12.34 3.90 -6.56
CA LYS A 191 13.50 3.99 -7.46
C LYS A 191 14.42 5.16 -7.18
N MET A 192 13.87 6.34 -6.88
CA MET A 192 14.68 7.55 -6.65
C MET A 192 15.62 7.37 -5.46
N THR A 193 15.13 6.73 -4.40
CA THR A 193 15.83 6.62 -3.11
C THR A 193 16.49 5.27 -2.85
N GLY A 194 16.02 4.21 -3.52
CA GLY A 194 16.36 2.84 -3.18
C GLY A 194 15.92 2.46 -1.76
N LYS A 195 15.02 3.24 -1.15
CA LYS A 195 14.51 3.03 0.20
C LYS A 195 13.01 2.78 0.12
N ILE A 196 12.60 1.59 0.54
CA ILE A 196 11.17 1.24 0.62
C ILE A 196 10.40 2.16 1.58
N TRP A 197 11.11 2.75 2.55
CA TRP A 197 10.55 3.69 3.52
C TRP A 197 10.00 4.96 2.89
N THR A 198 10.57 5.42 1.77
CA THR A 198 10.08 6.61 1.06
C THR A 198 8.65 6.39 0.56
N SER A 199 8.41 5.24 -0.09
CA SER A 199 7.10 4.92 -0.64
C SER A 199 6.12 4.47 0.45
N ILE A 200 6.57 3.75 1.48
CA ILE A 200 5.78 3.44 2.69
C ILE A 200 5.26 4.72 3.35
N LEU A 201 6.13 5.72 3.55
CA LEU A 201 5.74 6.98 4.20
C LEU A 201 4.68 7.72 3.37
N ALA A 202 4.90 7.82 2.06
CA ALA A 202 3.95 8.45 1.15
C ALA A 202 2.60 7.74 1.15
N HIS A 203 2.59 6.40 1.04
CA HIS A 203 1.38 5.60 0.96
C HIS A 203 0.60 5.59 2.28
N CYS A 204 1.25 5.31 3.42
CA CYS A 204 0.59 5.34 4.72
C CYS A 204 0.05 6.73 5.05
N GLY A 205 0.85 7.77 4.79
CA GLY A 205 0.47 9.15 5.05
C GLY A 205 -0.72 9.59 4.21
N MET A 206 -0.71 9.24 2.92
CA MET A 206 -1.82 9.52 2.01
C MET A 206 -3.11 8.82 2.47
N ASN A 207 -3.07 7.51 2.73
CA ASN A 207 -4.25 6.78 3.20
C ASN A 207 -4.77 7.34 4.53
N THR A 208 -3.87 7.74 5.43
CA THR A 208 -4.24 8.39 6.70
C THR A 208 -4.98 9.70 6.45
N LEU A 209 -4.47 10.57 5.57
CA LEU A 209 -5.13 11.84 5.26
C LEU A 209 -6.49 11.64 4.58
N VAL A 210 -6.61 10.67 3.68
CA VAL A 210 -7.89 10.31 3.04
C VAL A 210 -8.90 9.85 4.08
N VAL A 211 -8.51 8.95 4.99
CA VAL A 211 -9.40 8.47 6.06
C VAL A 211 -9.83 9.61 6.98
N ILE A 212 -8.90 10.47 7.42
CA ILE A 212 -9.22 11.62 8.25
C ILE A 212 -10.20 12.56 7.53
N ALA A 213 -9.96 12.88 6.26
CA ALA A 213 -10.84 13.74 5.49
C ALA A 213 -12.26 13.16 5.38
N GLN A 214 -12.39 11.86 5.12
CA GLN A 214 -13.68 11.19 5.02
C GLN A 214 -14.42 11.14 6.37
N LEU A 215 -13.71 10.91 7.47
CA LEU A 215 -14.31 10.97 8.82
C LEU A 215 -14.80 12.39 9.15
N ILE A 216 -14.00 13.42 8.84
CA ILE A 216 -14.42 14.82 9.02
C ILE A 216 -15.69 15.12 8.22
N LEU A 217 -15.74 14.72 6.94
CA LEU A 217 -16.92 14.90 6.09
C LEU A 217 -18.15 14.17 6.64
N HIS A 218 -17.98 12.95 7.15
CA HIS A 218 -19.05 12.17 7.77
C HIS A 218 -19.65 12.90 8.99
N TYR A 219 -18.80 13.34 9.93
CA TYR A 219 -19.27 14.02 11.14
C TYR A 219 -19.75 15.46 10.91
N ALA A 220 -19.21 16.16 9.91
CA ALA A 220 -19.65 17.52 9.55
C ALA A 220 -21.03 17.56 8.90
N ASN A 221 -21.45 16.47 8.25
CA ASN A 221 -22.77 16.34 7.61
C ASN A 221 -23.87 15.81 8.55
N ILE A 222 -23.60 15.63 9.84
CA ILE A 222 -24.63 15.26 10.82
C ILE A 222 -25.42 16.54 11.15
N GLU A 223 -26.68 16.62 10.69
CA GLU A 223 -27.63 17.57 11.25
C GLU A 223 -27.82 17.21 12.74
N LEU A 224 -27.38 18.11 13.63
CA LEU A 224 -27.67 17.95 15.06
C LEU A 224 -29.20 17.97 15.24
N PRO A 225 -29.76 17.07 16.06
CA PRO A 225 -31.18 17.14 16.39
C PRO A 225 -31.48 18.52 16.99
N LYS A 226 -32.45 19.21 16.40
CA LYS A 226 -32.98 20.48 16.93
C LYS A 226 -33.67 20.27 18.27
#